data_AF-A0AAN8WYT1-F1
#
_entry.id   AF-A0AAN8WYT1-F1
#
_cell.length_a   1.000
_cell.length_b   1.000
_cell.length_c   1.000
_cell.angle_alpha   90.00
_cell.angle_beta   90.00
_cell.angle_gamma   90.00
#
_symmetry.space_group_name_H-M   'P 1'
#
loop_
_entity.id
_entity.type
_entity.pdbx_description
1 polymer ?
#
loop_
_entity_poly.entity_id
_entity_poly.type
_entity_poly.pdbx_seq_one_letter_code
_entity_poly.pdbx_strand_id
1 'polypeptide(L)'
;MIFRITERCGSGFYHCEDGKCLPQHFLCDGEKHCDFADDEKNCSRCYGNSYLCPEENICIEESAVCNQVEDCIDGSDEEKCSNNTCEEGYFTCEKNRCLQPHFVCDGTKDCLKGEDEIAC
;
A
#
# COMPACT_ATOMS: atom_id res chain seq x y z
N MET A 1 -22.72 16.92 39.79
CA MET A 1 -23.15 17.25 38.42
C MET A 1 -22.21 16.52 37.47
N ILE A 2 -22.74 15.62 36.66
CA ILE A 2 -21.97 14.78 35.74
C ILE A 2 -21.90 15.57 34.42
N PHE A 3 -20.76 16.19 34.13
CA PHE A 3 -20.54 16.81 32.83
C PHE A 3 -20.22 15.71 31.83
N ARG A 4 -21.26 15.23 31.14
CA ARG A 4 -21.11 14.61 29.83
C ARG A 4 -21.20 15.70 28.77
N ILE A 5 -20.42 15.51 27.70
CA ILE A 5 -20.37 16.21 26.40
C ILE A 5 -19.38 17.40 26.33
N THR A 6 -18.41 17.26 25.40
CA THR A 6 -17.60 18.29 24.71
C THR A 6 -16.10 18.34 25.04
N GLU A 7 -15.35 17.32 24.65
CA GLU A 7 -13.94 17.50 24.25
C GLU A 7 -13.87 17.13 22.76
N ARG A 8 -14.37 18.01 21.89
CA ARG A 8 -14.01 17.92 20.46
C ARG A 8 -12.49 18.00 20.43
N CYS A 9 -11.83 17.07 19.73
CA CYS A 9 -10.38 17.15 19.53
C CYS A 9 -10.02 18.60 19.16
N GLY A 10 -8.97 19.14 19.81
CA GLY A 10 -8.59 20.54 19.64
C GLY A 10 -8.39 20.91 18.17
N SER A 11 -8.43 22.20 17.84
CA SER A 11 -8.24 22.68 16.48
C SER A 11 -6.95 22.09 15.86
N GLY A 12 -7.08 21.32 14.76
CA GLY A 12 -5.96 20.63 14.11
C GLY A 12 -5.86 19.12 14.38
N PHE A 13 -6.81 18.56 15.12
CA PHE A 13 -6.90 17.12 15.37
C PHE A 13 -8.16 16.51 14.75
N TYR A 14 -8.00 15.33 14.18
CA TYR A 14 -9.06 14.43 13.73
C TYR A 14 -9.55 13.55 14.87
N HIS A 15 -10.84 13.21 14.85
CA HIS A 15 -11.47 12.38 15.86
C HIS A 15 -11.80 11.01 15.28
N CYS A 16 -11.06 9.97 15.70
CA CYS A 16 -11.35 8.58 15.35
C CYS A 16 -12.71 8.13 15.87
N GLU A 17 -13.30 7.10 15.27
CA GLU A 17 -14.55 6.51 15.78
C GLU A 17 -14.37 5.88 17.18
N ASP A 18 -13.18 5.38 17.47
CA ASP A 18 -12.76 4.86 18.78
C ASP A 18 -12.65 5.94 19.88
N GLY A 19 -12.71 7.23 19.50
CA GLY A 19 -12.58 8.36 20.43
C GLY A 19 -11.14 8.85 20.64
N LYS A 20 -10.17 8.30 19.90
CA LYS A 20 -8.79 8.83 19.82
C LYS A 20 -8.76 10.14 19.02
N CYS A 21 -7.86 11.05 19.38
CA CYS A 21 -7.61 12.29 18.65
C CYS A 21 -6.25 12.21 17.95
N LEU A 22 -6.23 12.29 16.62
CA LEU A 22 -5.02 12.22 15.81
C LEU A 22 -4.68 13.58 15.19
N PRO A 23 -3.43 14.03 15.22
CA PRO A 23 -2.99 15.14 14.39
C PRO A 23 -3.33 14.95 12.90
N GLN A 24 -3.62 16.04 12.18
CA GLN A 24 -3.96 15.98 10.75
C GLN A 24 -2.89 15.35 9.82
N HIS A 25 -1.64 15.21 10.26
CA HIS A 25 -0.60 14.58 9.45
C HIS A 25 -0.60 13.05 9.55
N PHE A 26 -1.31 12.48 10.52
CA PHE A 26 -1.62 11.05 10.64
C PHE A 26 -2.96 10.70 9.98
N LEU A 27 -3.42 11.55 9.07
CA LEU A 27 -4.56 11.25 8.23
C LEU A 27 -4.03 10.89 6.86
N CYS A 28 -4.44 9.75 6.34
CA CYS A 28 -4.11 9.32 5.00
C CYS A 28 -2.59 9.18 4.80
N ASP A 29 -1.88 8.73 5.84
CA ASP A 29 -0.42 8.61 5.82
C ASP A 29 0.06 7.18 5.50
N GLY A 30 -0.87 6.26 5.29
CA GLY A 30 -0.60 4.85 5.01
C GLY A 30 -0.41 4.00 6.27
N GLU A 31 -0.45 4.60 7.46
CA GLU A 31 -0.33 3.89 8.73
C GLU A 31 -1.64 3.92 9.51
N LYS A 32 -2.04 2.77 10.06
CA LYS A 32 -3.25 2.67 10.87
C LYS A 32 -3.03 3.24 12.27
N HIS A 33 -3.59 4.41 12.55
CA HIS A 33 -3.58 5.04 13.86
C HIS A 33 -4.92 4.94 14.60
N CYS A 34 -6.06 4.88 13.90
CA CYS A 34 -7.35 4.56 14.51
C CYS A 34 -7.57 3.05 14.58
N ASP A 35 -8.26 2.56 15.62
CA ASP A 35 -8.53 1.11 15.78
C ASP A 35 -9.41 0.56 14.66
N PHE A 36 -10.23 1.41 14.04
CA PHE A 36 -11.04 1.07 12.87
C PHE A 36 -10.43 1.56 11.55
N ALA A 37 -9.20 2.11 11.56
CA ALA A 37 -8.49 2.66 10.39
C ALA A 37 -9.28 3.77 9.68
N ASP A 38 -10.06 4.56 10.42
CA ASP A 38 -10.90 5.64 9.86
C ASP A 38 -10.08 6.83 9.38
N ASP A 39 -8.88 6.98 9.94
CA ASP A 39 -7.84 7.91 9.52
C ASP A 39 -7.33 7.66 8.10
N GLU A 40 -7.41 6.42 7.62
CA GLU A 40 -6.95 6.00 6.29
C GLU A 40 -8.09 5.78 5.29
N LYS A 41 -9.34 6.10 5.68
CA LYS A 41 -10.52 5.96 4.82
C LYS A 41 -10.93 7.28 4.18
N ASN A 42 -11.45 7.19 2.96
CA ASN A 42 -12.03 8.33 2.23
C ASN A 42 -11.04 9.50 2.06
N CYS A 43 -9.78 9.14 1.77
CA CYS A 43 -8.67 10.04 1.57
C CYS A 43 -8.77 10.68 0.18
N SER A 44 -8.88 12.01 0.13
CA SER A 44 -8.80 12.74 -1.15
C SER A 44 -7.36 12.89 -1.66
N ARG A 45 -6.39 12.77 -0.76
CA ARG A 45 -4.95 12.87 -1.04
C ARG A 45 -4.19 12.18 0.10
N CYS A 46 -3.19 11.38 -0.23
CA CYS A 46 -2.30 10.80 0.75
C CYS A 46 -1.21 11.79 1.18
N TYR A 47 -0.82 11.72 2.45
CA TYR A 47 0.24 12.53 3.05
C TYR A 47 1.54 11.73 3.15
N GLY A 48 2.65 12.38 2.80
CA GLY A 48 3.97 11.74 2.83
C GLY A 48 4.23 10.88 1.59
N ASN A 49 4.83 9.71 1.82
CA ASN A 49 5.22 8.72 0.81
C ASN A 49 4.21 7.56 0.84
N SER A 50 2.98 7.86 0.44
CA SER A 50 1.86 6.92 0.47
C SER A 50 1.09 7.00 -0.85
N TYR A 51 0.51 5.87 -1.25
CA TYR A 51 -0.17 5.71 -2.53
C TYR A 51 -1.67 5.63 -2.35
N LEU A 52 -2.41 6.38 -3.17
CA LEU A 52 -3.86 6.41 -3.11
C LEU A 52 -4.45 5.32 -4.01
N CYS A 53 -5.11 4.34 -3.41
CA CYS A 53 -5.98 3.42 -4.12
C CYS A 53 -7.15 4.20 -4.75
N PRO A 54 -7.29 4.22 -6.08
CA PRO A 54 -8.23 5.09 -6.79
C PRO A 54 -9.70 4.71 -6.57
N GLU A 55 -10.02 3.43 -6.38
CA GLU A 55 -11.39 2.97 -6.15
C GLU A 55 -11.83 3.21 -4.70
N GLU A 56 -11.04 2.74 -3.74
CA GLU A 56 -11.43 2.78 -2.32
C GLU A 56 -11.09 4.11 -1.62
N ASN A 57 -10.30 4.97 -2.27
CA ASN A 57 -9.75 6.20 -1.67
C ASN A 57 -9.06 5.90 -0.33
N ILE A 58 -8.29 4.81 -0.30
CA ILE A 58 -7.47 4.38 0.84
C ILE A 58 -6.02 4.67 0.51
N CYS A 59 -5.25 5.10 1.50
CA CYS A 59 -3.82 5.28 1.37
C CYS A 59 -3.10 4.03 1.87
N ILE A 60 -2.18 3.52 1.05
CA ILE A 60 -1.27 2.45 1.42
C ILE A 60 0.15 3.02 1.48
N GLU A 61 1.04 2.36 2.20
CA GLU A 61 2.45 2.76 2.25
C GLU A 61 3.08 2.68 0.84
N GLU A 62 4.06 3.53 0.52
CA GLU A 62 4.80 3.40 -0.74
C GLU A 62 5.45 2.02 -0.91
N SER A 63 5.88 1.38 0.19
CA SER A 63 6.41 0.00 0.19
C SER A 63 5.37 -1.04 -0.20
N ALA A 64 4.08 -0.70 -0.14
CA ALA A 64 2.98 -1.56 -0.56
C ALA A 64 2.65 -1.43 -2.06
N VAL A 65 3.27 -0.48 -2.76
CA VAL A 65 3.11 -0.33 -4.21
C VAL A 65 4.12 -1.21 -4.91
N CYS A 66 3.67 -2.04 -5.84
CA CYS A 66 4.51 -2.97 -6.59
C CYS A 66 5.22 -4.00 -5.70
N ASN A 67 4.58 -4.43 -4.61
CA ASN A 67 5.14 -5.38 -3.63
C ASN A 67 4.70 -6.83 -3.88
N GLN A 68 3.96 -7.09 -4.96
CA GLN A 68 3.35 -8.39 -5.31
C GLN A 68 2.21 -8.83 -4.40
N VAL A 69 1.71 -7.94 -3.55
CA VAL A 69 0.53 -8.12 -2.72
C VAL A 69 -0.54 -7.17 -3.24
N GLU A 70 -1.76 -7.69 -3.38
CA GLU A 70 -2.90 -6.85 -3.71
C GLU A 70 -3.35 -6.14 -2.42
N ASP A 71 -2.79 -4.96 -2.17
CA ASP A 71 -3.12 -4.10 -1.04
C ASP A 71 -4.31 -3.17 -1.38
N CYS A 72 -4.47 -2.77 -2.66
CA CYS A 72 -5.71 -2.15 -3.13
C CYS A 72 -6.74 -3.18 -3.58
N ILE A 73 -8.03 -2.94 -3.32
CA ILE A 73 -9.15 -3.82 -3.75
C ILE A 73 -9.18 -4.06 -5.27
N ASP A 74 -8.72 -3.09 -6.07
CA ASP A 74 -8.67 -3.19 -7.53
C ASP A 74 -7.31 -3.69 -8.06
N GLY A 75 -6.34 -3.99 -7.17
CA GLY A 75 -4.96 -4.34 -7.54
C GLY A 75 -4.20 -3.24 -8.27
N SER A 76 -4.71 -2.01 -8.22
CA SER A 76 -4.16 -0.85 -8.92
C SER A 76 -2.74 -0.46 -8.47
N ASP A 77 -2.38 -0.83 -7.25
CA ASP A 77 -1.05 -0.77 -6.64
C ASP A 77 -0.03 -1.65 -7.38
N GLU A 78 -0.49 -2.71 -8.04
CA GLU A 78 0.36 -3.66 -8.79
C GLU A 78 0.28 -3.49 -10.32
N GLU A 79 -0.70 -2.74 -10.84
CA GLU A 79 -0.95 -2.63 -12.29
C GLU A 79 -0.03 -1.64 -13.03
N LYS A 80 0.46 -0.58 -12.37
CA LYS A 80 1.16 0.56 -13.01
C LYS A 80 2.62 0.71 -12.62
N CYS A 81 3.31 -0.38 -12.32
CA CYS A 81 4.74 -0.41 -12.06
C CYS A 81 5.53 -0.09 -13.36
N SER A 82 5.79 1.20 -13.61
CA SER A 82 6.42 1.67 -14.86
C SER A 82 7.96 1.56 -14.87
N ASN A 83 8.59 1.23 -13.73
CA ASN A 83 10.05 1.08 -13.63
C ASN A 83 10.41 -0.24 -12.95
N ASN A 84 10.51 -1.23 -13.82
CA ASN A 84 10.98 -2.60 -13.65
C ASN A 84 12.39 -2.70 -13.06
N THR A 85 12.55 -2.44 -11.77
CA THR A 85 13.71 -2.94 -11.06
C THR A 85 13.16 -3.72 -9.90
N CYS A 86 12.88 -5.00 -10.15
CA CYS A 86 12.98 -5.97 -9.07
C CYS A 86 14.26 -5.66 -8.29
N GLU A 87 14.24 -5.85 -6.97
CA GLU A 87 15.38 -5.58 -6.09
C GLU A 87 16.70 -6.08 -6.72
N GLU A 88 17.82 -5.37 -6.52
CA GLU A 88 19.08 -5.68 -7.21
C GLU A 88 19.42 -7.18 -7.09
N GLY A 89 19.38 -7.90 -8.21
CA GLY A 89 19.65 -9.34 -8.28
C GLY A 89 18.44 -10.23 -8.57
N TYR A 90 17.22 -9.69 -8.59
CA TYR A 90 16.01 -10.42 -8.98
C TYR A 90 15.74 -10.30 -10.49
N PHE A 91 15.16 -11.35 -11.08
CA PHE A 91 14.75 -11.41 -12.48
C PHE A 91 13.30 -10.98 -12.66
N THR A 92 13.02 -10.17 -13.68
CA THR A 92 11.68 -9.62 -13.94
C THR A 92 10.97 -10.43 -15.03
N CYS A 93 9.85 -11.08 -14.69
CA CYS A 93 8.93 -11.71 -15.63
C CYS A 93 7.98 -10.71 -16.31
N GLU A 94 7.30 -11.12 -17.39
CA GLU A 94 6.09 -10.42 -17.88
C GLU A 94 5.04 -10.32 -16.76
N LYS A 95 4.37 -9.16 -16.70
CA LYS A 95 3.47 -8.74 -15.60
C LYS A 95 4.15 -8.51 -14.25
N ASN A 96 5.41 -8.06 -14.25
CA ASN A 96 6.08 -7.52 -13.06
C ASN A 96 6.28 -8.53 -11.91
N ARG A 97 6.29 -9.84 -12.20
CA ARG A 97 6.67 -10.85 -11.20
C ARG A 97 8.19 -10.89 -11.05
N CYS A 98 8.70 -10.75 -9.84
CA CYS A 98 10.13 -10.86 -9.57
C CYS A 98 10.49 -12.27 -9.09
N LEU A 99 11.54 -12.84 -9.66
CA LEU A 99 12.08 -14.14 -9.30
C LEU A 99 13.46 -14.00 -8.69
N GLN A 100 13.75 -14.81 -7.67
CA GLN A 100 15.13 -14.90 -7.17
C GLN A 100 16.03 -15.50 -8.25
N PRO A 101 17.32 -15.14 -8.28
CA PRO A 101 18.24 -15.59 -9.34
C PRO A 101 18.45 -17.11 -9.38
N HIS A 102 18.03 -17.86 -8.35
CA HIS A 102 18.07 -19.32 -8.34
C HIS A 102 16.84 -20.00 -8.98
N PHE A 103 15.77 -19.24 -9.25
CA PHE A 103 14.60 -19.66 -10.04
C PHE A 103 14.74 -19.29 -11.52
N VAL A 104 15.91 -18.79 -11.93
CA VAL A 104 16.19 -18.47 -13.33
C VAL A 104 16.99 -19.63 -13.89
N CYS A 105 16.47 -20.28 -14.92
CA CYS A 105 17.06 -21.48 -15.54
C CYS A 105 17.21 -22.66 -14.59
N ASP A 106 16.25 -22.85 -13.70
CA ASP A 106 16.25 -23.96 -12.75
C ASP A 106 15.57 -25.22 -13.33
N GLY A 107 15.02 -25.12 -14.55
CA GLY A 107 14.30 -26.19 -15.24
C GLY A 107 12.81 -26.21 -14.94
N THR A 108 12.31 -25.25 -14.16
CA THR A 108 10.91 -25.06 -13.78
C THR A 108 10.39 -23.77 -14.39
N LYS A 109 9.12 -23.74 -14.79
CA LYS A 109 8.50 -22.49 -15.25
C LYS A 109 7.96 -21.72 -14.06
N ASP A 110 8.75 -20.79 -13.56
CA ASP A 110 8.36 -19.87 -12.52
C ASP A 110 7.66 -18.63 -13.09
N CYS A 111 8.01 -18.12 -14.27
CA CYS A 111 7.24 -17.06 -14.92
C CYS A 111 5.97 -17.61 -15.60
N LEU A 112 4.96 -16.74 -15.76
CA LEU A 112 3.66 -17.05 -16.39
C LEU A 112 3.80 -17.67 -17.79
N LYS A 113 4.78 -17.22 -18.57
CA LYS A 113 5.11 -17.77 -19.89
C LYS A 113 6.40 -18.60 -19.91
N GLY A 114 7.02 -18.83 -18.74
CA GLY A 114 8.30 -19.52 -18.62
C GLY A 114 9.47 -18.71 -19.17
N GLU A 115 9.41 -17.38 -19.15
CA GLU A 115 10.45 -16.48 -19.68
C GLU A 115 11.79 -16.62 -18.95
N ASP A 116 11.71 -16.97 -17.67
CA ASP A 116 12.81 -17.41 -16.81
C ASP A 116 13.60 -18.60 -17.39
N GLU A 117 12.99 -19.38 -18.28
CA GLU A 117 13.58 -20.59 -18.88
C GLU A 117 13.91 -20.44 -20.38
N ILE A 118 13.65 -19.28 -20.99
CA ILE A 118 13.80 -19.08 -22.45
C ILE A 118 15.20 -18.59 -22.85
N ALA A 119 15.88 -17.85 -21.97
CA ALA A 119 17.14 -17.17 -22.27
C ALA A 119 18.30 -17.60 -21.34
N CYS A 120 18.43 -18.93 -21.15
CA CYS A 120 19.69 -19.58 -20.78
C CYS A 120 20.40 -20.17 -22.01
#